data_AF-A0A5S4GT78-F1
#
_entry.id   AF-A0A5S4GT78-F1
#
_cell.length_a   1.000
_cell.length_b   1.000
_cell.length_c   1.000
_cell.angle_alpha   90.00
_cell.angle_beta   90.00
_cell.angle_gamma   90.00
#
_symmetry.space_group_name_H-M   'P 1'
#
loop_
_entity.id
_entity.type
_entity.pdbx_description
1 polymer ?
#
loop_
_entity_poly.entity_id
_entity_poly.type
_entity_poly.pdbx_seq_one_letter_code
_entity_poly.pdbx_strand_id
1 'polypeptide(L)'
;MLVGGSAEVSFVEPGKSAAPASARPVWPLAAAAALVAVLIAVPALHGTPAWLGRLSRIVTGSPLAPAHAIAIAIALALVARGVLLRRRAAWYGLAVLVVLGLLAVVTGEDPLWRLPLLGAVLGALWLERERFPVRPHQERVRTAVKTGAFLVIAAIAGSLLFGGVSVRSVGAVAAGLGATGAPLDGASWLPGVLGLAGAAGLLVLVTTLLAADPAPPPGDEGERRRVAGLVAHPGSDTLAPFALRRDKAYVFSADGRAAIGYRVLFGVAVAGGDPVGDPGSHSDAVRAFLAMCRTTGWRPAVLGASDELLPAWGPCRTIGFGDEVVVHPAEFTLAGRRMRNVRQAVKRTENAGVTTRIVPERELTPALRERLLDVASRSLGGAAERGFSMNLDELLTGYHPGAVVAIAYGEDKEPIAFQRYVAAGQGISLDAMRRSPGGPNGVNERLIVEMIEYAAEHGHGVVSLNFAAFRELLDNDERGLLEKAGYQALHLLDPWIAVESLYLFNKKFRPSYKPRNVAFRSWFDIVQLAAALLTLEFGRTGAAHPAAEPVTQPVHHLGR
;
A
#
# COMPACT_ATOMS: atom_id res chain seq x y z
N MET A 1 39.10 -19.26 5.95
CA MET A 1 38.57 -19.37 7.32
C MET A 1 37.17 -18.80 7.27
N LEU A 2 36.17 -19.69 7.24
CA LEU A 2 34.76 -19.36 7.04
C LEU A 2 34.16 -19.01 8.40
N VAL A 3 33.54 -17.83 8.51
CA VAL A 3 32.62 -17.52 9.61
C VAL A 3 31.23 -17.47 8.99
N GLY A 4 30.40 -18.42 9.39
CA GLY A 4 29.00 -18.51 8.98
C GLY A 4 28.18 -17.37 9.59
N GLY A 5 27.43 -16.68 8.74
CA GLY A 5 26.36 -15.78 9.14
C GLY A 5 25.04 -16.48 8.88
N SER A 6 24.40 -16.97 9.95
CA SER A 6 22.99 -17.29 9.96
C SER A 6 22.18 -16.09 9.48
N ALA A 7 21.13 -16.32 8.68
CA ALA A 7 20.17 -15.30 8.27
C ALA A 7 19.53 -14.63 9.49
N GLU A 8 20.16 -13.54 9.95
CA GLU A 8 19.57 -12.62 10.88
C GLU A 8 18.67 -11.66 10.10
N VAL A 9 17.42 -11.58 10.53
CA VAL A 9 16.60 -10.39 10.34
C VAL A 9 17.43 -9.23 10.88
N SER A 10 18.06 -8.46 9.99
CA SER A 10 18.91 -7.34 10.40
C SER A 10 18.02 -6.25 10.96
N PHE A 11 17.92 -6.21 12.29
CA PHE A 11 17.43 -5.05 13.00
C PHE A 11 18.52 -3.99 12.90
N VAL A 12 18.45 -3.13 11.88
CA VAL A 12 19.26 -1.91 11.86
C VAL A 12 18.92 -1.13 13.13
N GLU A 13 19.86 -1.08 14.08
CA GLU A 13 19.71 -0.23 15.25
C GLU A 13 19.57 1.22 14.78
N PRO A 14 18.53 1.95 15.21
CA PRO A 14 18.38 3.34 14.82
C PRO A 14 19.55 4.14 15.38
N GLY A 15 20.42 4.63 14.50
CA GLY A 15 21.40 5.66 14.84
C GLY A 15 20.68 6.80 15.56
N LYS A 16 21.33 7.36 16.59
CA LYS A 16 20.86 8.48 17.43
C LYS A 16 20.66 9.76 16.59
N SER A 17 19.66 9.76 15.73
CA SER A 17 19.05 10.91 15.12
C SER A 17 17.90 11.34 16.02
N ALA A 18 17.83 12.63 16.36
CA ALA A 18 16.87 13.19 17.30
C ALA A 18 15.43 12.79 16.90
N ALA A 19 14.91 11.77 17.59
CA ALA A 19 13.58 11.25 17.34
C ALA A 19 12.56 12.37 17.56
N PRO A 20 11.65 12.64 16.60
CA PRO A 20 10.52 13.52 16.88
C PRO A 20 9.79 12.96 18.10
N ALA A 21 9.59 13.79 19.12
CA ALA A 21 9.05 13.45 20.44
C ALA A 21 8.09 12.26 20.35
N SER A 22 8.53 11.09 20.83
CA SER A 22 7.79 9.85 20.73
C SER A 22 6.42 10.06 21.35
N ALA A 23 5.39 10.19 20.50
CA ALA A 23 4.03 10.42 20.97
C ALA A 23 3.68 9.28 21.94
N ARG A 24 3.42 9.62 23.20
CA ARG A 24 3.17 8.67 24.29
C ARG A 24 2.25 7.52 23.82
N PRO A 25 2.55 6.27 24.22
CA PRO A 25 1.83 5.10 23.72
C PRO A 25 0.33 5.18 24.03
N VAL A 26 -0.50 4.84 23.05
CA VAL A 26 -1.97 4.72 23.19
C VAL A 26 -2.42 3.28 23.45
N TRP A 27 -1.48 2.33 23.44
CA TRP A 27 -1.77 0.91 23.69
C TRP A 27 -2.43 0.65 25.05
N PRO A 28 -2.18 1.40 26.15
CA PRO A 28 -2.88 1.14 27.41
C PRO A 28 -4.38 1.40 27.31
N LEU A 29 -4.80 2.46 26.60
CA LEU A 29 -6.21 2.76 26.35
C LEU A 29 -6.87 1.67 25.48
N ALA A 30 -6.16 1.21 24.45
CA ALA A 30 -6.64 0.11 23.62
C ALA A 30 -6.75 -1.21 24.40
N ALA A 31 -5.76 -1.52 25.24
CA ALA A 31 -5.78 -2.71 26.09
C ALA A 31 -6.93 -2.68 27.09
N ALA A 32 -7.21 -1.51 27.70
CA ALA A 32 -8.37 -1.34 28.57
C ALA A 32 -9.70 -1.56 27.82
N ALA A 33 -9.86 -0.97 26.63
CA ALA A 33 -11.06 -1.18 25.81
C ALA A 33 -11.22 -2.65 25.37
N ALA A 34 -10.12 -3.33 25.01
CA ALA A 34 -10.13 -4.75 24.68
C ALA A 34 -10.44 -5.63 25.89
N LEU A 35 -9.93 -5.30 27.08
CA LEU A 35 -10.26 -6.00 28.31
C LEU A 35 -11.75 -5.89 28.64
N VAL A 36 -12.34 -4.69 28.50
CA VAL A 36 -13.78 -4.48 28.66
C VAL A 36 -14.56 -5.30 27.63
N ALA A 37 -14.13 -5.37 26.37
CA ALA A 37 -14.74 -6.23 25.37
C ALA A 37 -14.74 -7.71 25.80
N VAL A 38 -13.61 -8.22 26.31
CA VAL A 38 -13.50 -9.61 26.79
C VAL A 38 -14.39 -9.86 28.01
N LEU A 39 -14.42 -8.92 28.97
CA LEU A 39 -15.27 -9.02 30.16
C LEU A 39 -16.77 -9.04 29.81
N ILE A 40 -17.16 -8.40 28.71
CA ILE A 40 -18.55 -8.44 28.20
C ILE A 40 -18.81 -9.75 27.43
N ALA A 41 -17.88 -10.19 26.58
CA ALA A 41 -18.07 -11.36 25.71
C ALA A 41 -18.07 -12.69 26.46
N VAL A 42 -17.11 -12.89 27.37
CA VAL A 42 -16.86 -14.20 27.99
C VAL A 42 -18.09 -14.71 28.74
N PRO A 43 -18.76 -13.95 29.61
CA PRO A 43 -19.96 -14.43 30.33
C PRO A 43 -21.16 -14.74 29.42
N ALA A 44 -21.17 -14.27 28.18
CA ALA A 44 -22.20 -14.59 27.20
C ALA A 44 -22.03 -16.01 26.60
N LEU A 45 -20.88 -16.67 26.84
CA LEU A 45 -20.62 -18.04 26.42
C LEU A 45 -21.19 -19.05 27.44
N HIS A 46 -21.71 -20.17 26.93
CA HIS A 46 -22.21 -21.26 27.77
C HIS A 46 -21.11 -21.86 28.65
N GLY A 47 -21.44 -22.15 29.91
CA GLY A 47 -20.53 -22.83 30.84
C GLY A 47 -19.51 -21.94 31.55
N THR A 48 -19.72 -20.61 31.60
CA THR A 48 -18.79 -19.70 32.27
C THR A 48 -18.95 -19.66 33.80
N PRO A 49 -17.83 -19.57 34.55
CA PRO A 49 -17.87 -19.42 36.00
C PRO A 49 -18.66 -18.20 36.49
N ALA A 50 -19.44 -18.36 37.56
CA ALA A 50 -20.31 -17.30 38.11
C ALA A 50 -19.56 -16.01 38.53
N TRP A 51 -18.26 -16.10 38.85
CA TRP A 51 -17.45 -14.93 39.21
C TRP A 51 -17.20 -14.00 38.02
N LEU A 52 -17.07 -14.52 36.80
CA LEU A 52 -16.93 -13.73 35.56
C LEU A 52 -18.20 -12.93 35.28
N GLY A 53 -19.37 -13.54 35.48
CA GLY A 53 -20.65 -12.85 35.37
C GLY A 53 -20.89 -11.78 36.45
N ARG A 54 -20.19 -11.85 37.60
CA ARG A 54 -20.18 -10.77 38.60
C ARG A 54 -19.29 -9.61 38.17
N LEU A 55 -18.10 -9.91 37.63
CA LEU A 55 -17.18 -8.89 37.11
C LEU A 55 -17.76 -8.13 35.91
N SER A 56 -18.45 -8.80 35.00
CA SER A 56 -19.06 -8.11 33.86
C SER A 56 -20.15 -7.14 34.28
N ARG A 57 -20.94 -7.47 35.31
CA ARG A 57 -21.96 -6.57 35.89
C ARG A 57 -21.37 -5.31 36.51
N ILE A 58 -20.12 -5.35 36.99
CA ILE A 58 -19.41 -4.14 37.44
C ILE A 58 -19.20 -3.17 36.25
N VAL A 59 -18.99 -3.71 35.06
CA VAL A 59 -18.75 -2.93 33.83
C VAL A 59 -20.08 -2.51 33.17
N THR A 60 -21.03 -3.43 33.04
CA THR A 60 -22.28 -3.21 32.27
C THR A 60 -23.45 -2.69 33.10
N GLY A 61 -23.38 -2.74 34.43
CA GLY A 61 -24.48 -2.39 35.35
C GLY A 61 -25.58 -3.46 35.41
N SER A 62 -25.98 -4.00 34.25
CA SER A 62 -27.05 -4.99 34.09
C SER A 62 -26.62 -6.20 33.25
N PRO A 63 -27.33 -7.35 33.34
CA PRO A 63 -27.08 -8.50 32.46
C PRO A 63 -27.51 -8.19 31.02
N LEU A 64 -26.63 -8.46 30.06
CA LEU A 64 -26.89 -8.30 28.63
C LEU A 64 -27.35 -9.63 28.01
N ALA A 65 -28.26 -9.58 27.04
CA ALA A 65 -28.55 -10.74 26.21
C ALA A 65 -27.27 -11.21 25.45
N PRO A 66 -27.02 -12.53 25.31
CA PRO A 66 -25.75 -13.04 24.75
C PRO A 66 -25.37 -12.46 23.38
N ALA A 67 -26.33 -12.35 22.46
CA ALA A 67 -26.09 -11.79 21.12
C ALA A 67 -25.64 -10.31 21.17
N HIS A 68 -26.22 -9.51 22.06
CA HIS A 68 -25.86 -8.11 22.26
C HIS A 68 -24.50 -7.98 22.95
N ALA A 69 -24.23 -8.81 23.95
CA ALA A 69 -22.93 -8.86 24.61
C ALA A 69 -21.80 -9.15 23.59
N ILE A 70 -21.99 -10.13 22.71
CA ILE A 70 -21.04 -10.45 21.64
C ILE A 70 -20.89 -9.27 20.67
N ALA A 71 -21.98 -8.66 20.21
CA ALA A 71 -21.93 -7.53 19.29
C ALA A 71 -21.24 -6.30 19.88
N ILE A 72 -21.56 -5.94 21.13
CA ILE A 72 -20.92 -4.84 21.85
C ILE A 72 -19.43 -5.14 22.07
N ALA A 73 -19.08 -6.39 22.41
CA ALA A 73 -17.68 -6.78 22.55
C ALA A 73 -16.92 -6.67 21.23
N ILE A 74 -17.49 -7.11 20.10
CA ILE A 74 -16.87 -6.94 18.78
C ILE A 74 -16.73 -5.44 18.47
N ALA A 75 -17.76 -4.63 18.69
CA ALA A 75 -17.70 -3.18 18.50
C ALA A 75 -16.60 -2.53 19.34
N LEU A 76 -16.47 -2.92 20.62
CA LEU A 76 -15.40 -2.45 21.51
C LEU A 76 -14.01 -2.92 21.07
N ALA A 77 -13.88 -4.15 20.56
CA ALA A 77 -12.63 -4.64 20.00
C ALA A 77 -12.22 -3.84 18.75
N LEU A 78 -13.19 -3.48 17.90
CA LEU A 78 -12.98 -2.58 16.77
C LEU A 78 -12.59 -1.17 17.23
N VAL A 79 -13.24 -0.63 18.26
CA VAL A 79 -12.87 0.66 18.88
C VAL A 79 -11.46 0.60 19.47
N ALA A 80 -11.09 -0.48 20.17
CA ALA A 80 -9.74 -0.71 20.69
C ALA A 80 -8.70 -0.69 19.57
N ARG A 81 -8.97 -1.38 18.44
CA ARG A 81 -8.15 -1.29 17.23
C ARG A 81 -8.11 0.13 16.67
N GLY A 82 -9.25 0.83 16.66
CA GLY A 82 -9.35 2.23 16.27
C GLY A 82 -8.49 3.15 17.15
N VAL A 83 -8.36 2.87 18.44
CA VAL A 83 -7.48 3.58 19.37
C VAL A 83 -6.01 3.35 19.03
N LEU A 84 -5.61 2.10 18.75
CA LEU A 84 -4.25 1.80 18.27
C LEU A 84 -3.91 2.54 16.98
N LEU A 85 -4.90 2.68 16.09
CA LEU A 85 -4.82 3.43 14.83
C LEU A 85 -5.08 4.94 15.00
N ARG A 86 -5.22 5.43 16.25
CA ARG A 86 -5.42 6.85 16.61
C ARG A 86 -6.60 7.52 15.87
N ARG A 87 -7.68 6.76 15.66
CA ARG A 87 -8.94 7.23 15.04
C ARG A 87 -9.72 8.11 16.02
N ARG A 88 -10.08 9.32 15.61
CA ARG A 88 -10.94 10.22 16.41
C ARG A 88 -12.33 9.65 16.64
N ALA A 89 -12.86 8.89 15.68
CA ALA A 89 -14.12 8.17 15.85
C ALA A 89 -14.09 7.15 17.00
N ALA A 90 -12.95 6.48 17.25
CA ALA A 90 -12.81 5.58 18.39
C ALA A 90 -12.86 6.35 19.71
N TRP A 91 -12.20 7.51 19.76
CA TRP A 91 -12.26 8.41 20.91
C TRP A 91 -13.70 8.91 21.17
N TYR A 92 -14.43 9.32 20.14
CA TYR A 92 -15.85 9.68 20.28
C TYR A 92 -16.67 8.50 20.80
N GLY A 93 -16.46 7.28 20.27
CA GLY A 93 -17.15 6.08 20.74
C GLY A 93 -16.90 5.80 22.22
N LEU A 94 -15.66 5.87 22.69
CA LEU A 94 -15.32 5.73 24.11
C LEU A 94 -15.96 6.82 24.97
N ALA A 95 -15.89 8.08 24.53
CA ALA A 95 -16.51 9.19 25.25
C ALA A 95 -18.03 9.03 25.35
N VAL A 96 -18.70 8.64 24.27
CA VAL A 96 -20.15 8.36 24.26
C VAL A 96 -20.49 7.25 25.23
N LEU A 97 -19.74 6.15 25.26
CA LEU A 97 -19.97 5.06 26.22
C LEU A 97 -19.85 5.50 27.68
N VAL A 98 -18.83 6.31 27.99
CA VAL A 98 -18.64 6.85 29.35
C VAL A 98 -19.75 7.84 29.72
N VAL A 99 -20.19 8.68 28.78
CA VAL A 99 -21.32 9.60 28.98
C VAL A 99 -22.63 8.86 29.19
N LEU A 100 -22.89 7.78 28.43
CA LEU A 100 -24.06 6.93 28.64
C LEU A 100 -24.03 6.26 30.02
N GLY A 101 -22.86 5.78 30.47
CA GLY A 101 -22.70 5.25 31.83
C GLY A 101 -22.92 6.31 32.91
N LEU A 102 -22.44 7.54 32.71
CA LEU A 102 -22.72 8.66 33.63
C LEU A 102 -24.21 8.98 33.69
N LEU A 103 -24.89 8.98 32.54
CA LEU A 103 -26.32 9.21 32.47
C LEU A 103 -27.09 8.13 33.23
N ALA A 104 -26.74 6.86 33.07
CA ALA A 104 -27.35 5.75 33.80
C ALA A 104 -27.20 5.89 35.33
N VAL A 105 -26.05 6.40 35.80
CA VAL A 105 -25.86 6.69 37.24
C VAL A 105 -26.77 7.84 37.70
N VAL A 106 -26.89 8.91 36.89
CA VAL A 106 -27.70 10.09 37.23
C VAL A 106 -29.20 9.79 37.19
N THR A 107 -29.66 8.93 36.28
CA THR A 107 -31.06 8.48 36.21
C THR A 107 -31.42 7.44 37.28
N GLY A 108 -30.44 6.97 38.06
CA GLY A 108 -30.63 5.98 39.11
C GLY A 108 -30.68 4.52 38.61
N GLU A 109 -30.36 4.28 37.35
CA GLU A 109 -30.24 2.93 36.77
C GLU A 109 -28.95 2.21 37.21
N ASP A 110 -27.91 2.97 37.57
CA ASP A 110 -26.60 2.47 37.98
C ASP A 110 -26.16 3.03 39.35
N PRO A 111 -25.30 2.33 40.11
CA PRO A 111 -24.87 2.78 41.44
C PRO A 111 -24.06 4.09 41.45
N LEU A 112 -24.36 4.97 42.42
CA LEU A 112 -23.71 6.28 42.58
C LEU A 112 -22.17 6.24 42.74
N TRP A 113 -21.61 5.16 43.29
CA TRP A 113 -20.16 5.02 43.48
C TRP A 113 -19.38 4.99 42.14
N ARG A 114 -20.04 4.72 41.01
CA ARG A 114 -19.44 4.72 39.66
C ARG A 114 -19.17 6.14 39.14
N LEU A 115 -19.85 7.15 39.65
CA LEU A 115 -19.76 8.54 39.19
C LEU A 115 -18.33 9.11 39.20
N PRO A 116 -17.56 9.05 40.31
CA PRO A 116 -16.18 9.55 40.31
C PRO A 116 -15.25 8.77 39.36
N LEU A 117 -15.47 7.46 39.18
CA LEU A 117 -14.66 6.63 38.28
C LEU A 117 -14.92 6.99 36.82
N LEU A 118 -16.17 7.06 36.40
CA LEU A 118 -16.54 7.44 35.03
C LEU A 118 -16.14 8.89 34.73
N GLY A 119 -16.28 9.79 35.70
CA GLY A 119 -15.78 11.17 35.60
C GLY A 119 -14.27 11.23 35.40
N ALA A 120 -13.49 10.45 36.15
CA ALA A 120 -12.04 10.36 35.98
C ALA A 120 -11.65 9.79 34.61
N VAL A 121 -12.35 8.75 34.12
CA VAL A 121 -12.12 8.18 32.78
C VAL A 121 -12.44 9.21 31.69
N LEU A 122 -13.54 9.95 31.80
CA LEU A 122 -13.89 10.99 30.84
C LEU A 122 -12.86 12.13 30.84
N GLY A 123 -12.39 12.54 32.02
CA GLY A 123 -11.31 13.52 32.18
C GLY A 123 -10.01 13.05 31.53
N ALA A 124 -9.62 11.79 31.75
CA ALA A 124 -8.46 11.19 31.10
C ALA A 124 -8.62 11.14 29.57
N LEU A 125 -9.78 10.71 29.05
CA LEU A 125 -10.06 10.72 27.62
C LEU A 125 -9.97 12.15 27.05
N TRP A 126 -10.49 13.15 27.76
CA TRP A 126 -10.43 14.55 27.34
C TRP A 126 -9.00 15.09 27.23
N LEU A 127 -8.15 14.79 28.23
CA LEU A 127 -6.72 15.15 28.20
C LEU A 127 -6.00 14.47 27.03
N GLU A 128 -6.44 13.28 26.64
CA GLU A 128 -5.84 12.49 25.57
C GLU A 128 -6.38 12.77 24.17
N ARG A 129 -7.31 13.74 24.02
CA ARG A 129 -8.02 14.01 22.77
C ARG A 129 -7.06 14.27 21.60
N GLU A 130 -5.98 15.02 21.81
CA GLU A 130 -5.06 15.44 20.74
C GLU A 130 -4.22 14.27 20.20
N ARG A 131 -4.19 13.12 20.89
CA ARG A 131 -3.51 11.92 20.41
C ARG A 131 -4.23 11.21 19.26
N PHE A 132 -5.46 11.62 18.94
CA PHE A 132 -6.31 11.07 17.89
C PHE A 132 -6.48 12.06 16.73
N PRO A 133 -5.46 12.27 15.88
CA PRO A 133 -5.51 13.26 14.80
C PRO A 133 -6.42 12.86 13.63
N VAL A 134 -6.68 11.55 13.46
CA VAL A 134 -7.40 11.04 12.29
C VAL A 134 -8.90 11.28 12.43
N ARG A 135 -9.43 12.26 11.70
CA ARG A 135 -10.85 12.59 11.72
C ARG A 135 -11.64 11.64 10.80
N PRO A 136 -12.89 11.29 11.15
CA PRO A 136 -13.73 10.51 10.24
C PRO A 136 -14.05 11.33 8.99
N HIS A 137 -13.96 10.70 7.82
CA HIS A 137 -14.29 11.33 6.56
C HIS A 137 -15.76 11.79 6.52
N GLN A 138 -16.02 13.00 5.98
CA GLN A 138 -17.34 13.63 6.04
C GLN A 138 -18.44 12.79 5.38
N GLU A 139 -18.16 12.20 4.23
CA GLU A 139 -19.15 11.33 3.55
C GLU A 139 -19.47 10.08 4.37
N ARG A 140 -18.50 9.54 5.10
CA ARG A 140 -18.75 8.38 5.96
C ARG A 140 -19.54 8.73 7.19
N VAL A 141 -19.33 9.91 7.77
CA VAL A 141 -20.21 10.43 8.82
C VAL A 141 -21.63 10.58 8.29
N ARG A 142 -21.80 11.12 7.07
CA ARG A 142 -23.12 11.24 6.44
C ARG A 142 -23.76 9.88 6.19
N THR A 143 -23.01 8.90 5.68
CA THR A 143 -23.49 7.53 5.47
C THR A 143 -23.87 6.87 6.79
N ALA A 144 -23.01 6.98 7.81
CA ALA A 144 -23.26 6.51 9.17
C ALA A 144 -24.56 7.08 9.76
N VAL A 145 -24.78 8.39 9.63
CA VAL A 145 -26.01 9.06 10.09
C VAL A 145 -27.23 8.56 9.31
N LYS A 146 -27.14 8.44 7.98
CA LYS A 146 -28.23 7.92 7.14
C LYS A 146 -28.58 6.47 7.49
N THR A 147 -27.57 5.61 7.62
CA THR A 147 -27.76 4.20 8.00
C THR A 147 -28.35 4.09 9.40
N GLY A 148 -27.86 4.86 10.37
CA GLY A 148 -28.42 4.91 11.72
C GLY A 148 -29.88 5.36 11.73
N ALA A 149 -30.20 6.46 11.04
CA ALA A 149 -31.58 6.94 10.91
C ALA A 149 -32.49 5.92 10.24
N PHE A 150 -32.03 5.30 9.14
CA PHE A 150 -32.78 4.25 8.46
C PHE A 150 -33.07 3.06 9.38
N LEU A 151 -32.07 2.58 10.13
CA LEU A 151 -32.25 1.46 11.07
C LEU A 151 -33.25 1.78 12.18
N VAL A 152 -33.20 2.99 12.73
CA VAL A 152 -34.16 3.45 13.75
C VAL A 152 -35.58 3.53 13.16
N ILE A 153 -35.73 4.12 11.98
CA ILE A 153 -37.04 4.23 11.31
C ILE A 153 -37.58 2.84 10.96
N ALA A 154 -36.75 1.96 10.40
CA ALA A 154 -37.12 0.59 10.04
C ALA A 154 -37.53 -0.23 11.28
N ALA A 155 -36.82 -0.05 12.41
CA ALA A 155 -37.16 -0.70 13.66
C ALA A 155 -38.50 -0.21 14.24
N ILE A 156 -38.75 1.11 14.21
CA ILE A 156 -40.03 1.70 14.64
C ILE A 156 -41.16 1.19 13.73
N ALA A 157 -40.99 1.31 12.41
CA ALA A 157 -41.99 0.88 11.44
C ALA A 157 -42.27 -0.63 11.53
N GLY A 158 -41.23 -1.46 11.63
CA GLY A 158 -41.37 -2.90 11.80
C GLY A 158 -42.10 -3.28 13.09
N SER A 159 -41.82 -2.55 14.18
CA SER A 159 -42.52 -2.75 15.45
C SER A 159 -44.00 -2.36 15.37
N LEU A 160 -44.33 -1.25 14.71
CA LEU A 160 -45.72 -0.80 14.51
C LEU A 160 -46.50 -1.73 13.57
N LEU A 161 -45.89 -2.19 12.48
CA LEU A 161 -46.54 -2.99 11.44
C LEU A 161 -46.73 -4.46 11.82
N PHE A 162 -45.71 -5.07 12.44
CA PHE A 162 -45.67 -6.52 12.66
C PHE A 162 -45.71 -6.93 14.14
N GLY A 163 -45.53 -5.99 15.06
CA GLY A 163 -45.48 -6.26 16.49
C GLY A 163 -46.78 -6.03 17.27
N GLY A 164 -47.84 -5.50 16.64
CA GLY A 164 -49.08 -5.12 17.34
C GLY A 164 -48.91 -3.96 18.34
N VAL A 165 -47.82 -3.19 18.21
CA VAL A 165 -47.34 -2.20 19.18
C VAL A 165 -48.01 -0.84 18.96
N SER A 166 -48.56 -0.22 20.02
CA SER A 166 -49.09 1.15 19.95
C SER A 166 -47.99 2.22 20.11
N VAL A 167 -48.27 3.48 19.76
CA VAL A 167 -47.33 4.62 19.91
C VAL A 167 -46.88 4.83 21.38
N ARG A 168 -47.58 4.26 22.38
CA ARG A 168 -47.21 4.32 23.80
C ARG A 168 -46.02 3.41 24.17
N SER A 169 -45.57 2.55 23.27
CA SER A 169 -44.55 1.51 23.52
C SER A 169 -43.17 1.82 22.91
N VAL A 170 -42.91 3.10 22.58
CA VAL A 170 -41.61 3.58 22.09
C VAL A 170 -40.45 3.17 23.01
N GLY A 171 -40.68 3.16 24.34
CA GLY A 171 -39.69 2.69 25.32
C GLY A 171 -39.34 1.20 25.15
N ALA A 172 -40.30 0.36 24.78
CA ALA A 172 -40.07 -1.07 24.55
C ALA A 172 -39.36 -1.34 23.21
N VAL A 173 -39.65 -0.54 22.17
CA VAL A 173 -38.90 -0.56 20.90
C VAL A 173 -37.45 -0.09 21.12
N ALA A 174 -37.24 0.96 21.90
CA ALA A 174 -35.91 1.42 22.29
C ALA A 174 -35.16 0.39 23.15
N ALA A 175 -35.86 -0.29 24.07
CA ALA A 175 -35.31 -1.35 24.91
C ALA A 175 -35.04 -2.67 24.15
N GLY A 176 -35.73 -2.91 23.03
CA GLY A 176 -35.52 -4.05 22.12
C GLY A 176 -34.45 -3.80 21.05
N LEU A 177 -34.26 -2.54 20.63
CA LEU A 177 -33.08 -2.09 19.90
C LEU A 177 -31.85 -2.00 20.83
N GLY A 178 -32.09 -1.70 22.10
CA GLY A 178 -31.14 -1.77 23.20
C GLY A 178 -30.98 -3.19 23.74
N ALA A 179 -29.96 -3.40 24.57
CA ALA A 179 -29.54 -4.73 25.01
C ALA A 179 -30.46 -5.41 26.07
N THR A 180 -31.57 -4.76 26.44
CA THR A 180 -32.45 -5.16 27.55
C THR A 180 -33.59 -6.10 27.15
N GLY A 181 -33.92 -6.22 25.86
CA GLY A 181 -34.74 -7.32 25.33
C GLY A 181 -36.11 -7.52 25.99
N ALA A 182 -36.79 -6.44 26.39
CA ALA A 182 -38.08 -6.54 27.06
C ALA A 182 -39.11 -7.30 26.17
N PRO A 183 -39.80 -8.32 26.69
CA PRO A 183 -40.80 -9.06 25.92
C PRO A 183 -41.96 -8.13 25.54
N LEU A 184 -42.32 -8.15 24.25
CA LEU A 184 -43.49 -7.47 23.72
C LEU A 184 -44.63 -8.48 23.64
N ASP A 185 -45.73 -8.21 24.35
CA ASP A 185 -46.93 -9.06 24.31
C ASP A 185 -47.43 -9.22 22.87
N GLY A 186 -47.50 -10.45 22.38
CA GLY A 186 -47.96 -10.79 21.03
C GLY A 186 -46.88 -10.95 19.95
N ALA A 187 -45.61 -10.60 20.22
CA ALA A 187 -44.52 -10.71 19.23
C ALA A 187 -43.17 -11.12 19.86
N SER A 188 -43.10 -12.32 20.42
CA SER A 188 -41.91 -12.85 21.12
C SER A 188 -40.65 -12.97 20.24
N TRP A 189 -40.80 -13.04 18.91
CA TRP A 189 -39.68 -13.08 17.96
C TRP A 189 -39.07 -11.69 17.68
N LEU A 190 -39.86 -10.62 17.86
CA LEU A 190 -39.51 -9.27 17.41
C LEU A 190 -38.32 -8.66 18.16
N PRO A 191 -38.21 -8.76 19.51
CA PRO A 191 -37.02 -8.27 20.22
C PRO A 191 -35.71 -8.93 19.77
N GLY A 192 -35.74 -10.22 19.40
CA GLY A 192 -34.58 -10.93 18.88
C GLY A 192 -34.12 -10.40 17.52
N VAL A 193 -35.08 -10.15 16.61
CA VAL A 193 -34.80 -9.58 15.28
C VAL A 193 -34.31 -8.14 15.37
N LEU A 194 -34.96 -7.31 16.20
CA LEU A 194 -34.53 -5.92 16.44
C LEU A 194 -33.14 -5.87 17.05
N GLY A 195 -32.84 -6.76 17.99
CA GLY A 195 -31.52 -6.87 18.60
C GLY A 195 -30.42 -7.27 17.62
N LEU A 196 -30.69 -8.25 16.73
CA LEU A 196 -29.75 -8.62 15.67
C LEU A 196 -29.55 -7.49 14.65
N ALA A 197 -30.63 -6.79 14.26
CA ALA A 197 -30.55 -5.65 13.36
C ALA A 197 -29.78 -4.48 13.99
N GLY A 198 -30.00 -4.20 15.27
CA GLY A 198 -29.26 -3.21 16.05
C GLY A 198 -27.78 -3.56 16.19
N ALA A 199 -27.46 -4.83 16.47
CA ALA A 199 -26.10 -5.34 16.51
C ALA A 199 -25.38 -5.19 15.17
N ALA A 200 -25.99 -5.65 14.07
CA ALA A 200 -25.44 -5.50 12.73
C ALA A 200 -25.26 -4.01 12.36
N GLY A 201 -26.24 -3.18 12.67
CA GLY A 201 -26.21 -1.74 12.49
C GLY A 201 -25.07 -1.05 13.23
N LEU A 202 -24.86 -1.41 14.50
CA LEU A 202 -23.74 -0.93 15.32
C LEU A 202 -22.41 -1.32 14.69
N LEU A 203 -22.25 -2.56 14.23
CA LEU A 203 -21.02 -3.02 13.60
C LEU A 203 -20.75 -2.28 12.27
N VAL A 204 -21.77 -2.07 11.44
CA VAL A 204 -21.66 -1.26 10.22
C VAL A 204 -21.28 0.19 10.56
N LEU A 205 -21.91 0.79 11.58
CA LEU A 205 -21.61 2.14 12.03
C LEU A 205 -20.16 2.28 12.52
N VAL A 206 -19.72 1.37 13.39
CA VAL A 206 -18.37 1.39 13.96
C VAL A 206 -17.33 1.16 12.87
N THR A 207 -17.52 0.17 11.99
CA THR A 207 -16.58 -0.11 10.90
C THR A 207 -16.49 1.05 9.90
N THR A 208 -17.61 1.67 9.52
CA THR A 208 -17.63 2.81 8.59
C THR A 208 -16.97 4.05 9.19
N LEU A 209 -17.23 4.37 10.46
CA LEU A 209 -16.64 5.53 11.13
C LEU A 209 -15.15 5.36 11.47
N LEU A 210 -14.68 4.12 11.69
CA LEU A 210 -13.28 3.82 11.99
C LEU A 210 -12.37 3.63 10.77
N ALA A 211 -12.95 3.49 9.58
CA ALA A 211 -12.18 3.26 8.37
C ALA A 211 -11.31 4.49 7.98
N ALA A 212 -10.20 4.24 7.27
CA ALA A 212 -9.29 5.28 6.78
C ALA A 212 -9.87 6.08 5.61
N ASP A 213 -9.46 7.34 5.42
CA ASP A 213 -9.96 8.16 4.31
C ASP A 213 -9.93 7.41 2.97
N PRO A 214 -10.90 7.66 2.08
CA PRO A 214 -10.89 7.06 0.75
C PRO A 214 -9.58 7.39 0.02
N ALA A 215 -9.20 6.55 -0.93
CA ALA A 215 -8.04 6.81 -1.77
C ALA A 215 -8.25 8.15 -2.52
N PRO A 216 -7.22 9.00 -2.63
CA PRO A 216 -7.32 10.21 -3.43
C PRO A 216 -7.46 9.83 -4.90
N PRO A 217 -8.03 10.71 -5.74
CA PRO A 217 -7.89 10.56 -7.18
C PRO A 217 -6.39 10.60 -7.55
N PRO A 218 -6.00 10.00 -8.68
CA PRO A 218 -4.65 10.16 -9.19
C PRO A 218 -4.33 11.63 -9.47
N GLY A 219 -3.04 11.97 -9.47
CA GLY A 219 -2.60 13.34 -9.69
C GLY A 219 -3.06 13.89 -11.04
N ASP A 220 -3.17 15.20 -11.15
CA ASP A 220 -3.55 15.83 -12.41
C ASP A 220 -2.36 15.93 -13.39
N GLU A 221 -2.61 16.48 -14.57
CA GLU A 221 -1.60 16.62 -15.62
C GLU A 221 -0.55 17.69 -15.29
N GLY A 222 -0.92 18.71 -14.52
CA GLY A 222 0.02 19.73 -14.04
C GLY A 222 0.98 19.14 -13.01
N GLU A 223 0.48 18.34 -12.08
CA GLU A 223 1.28 17.61 -11.09
C GLU A 223 2.24 16.62 -11.77
N ARG A 224 1.75 15.82 -12.73
CA ARG A 224 2.62 14.91 -13.50
C ARG A 224 3.74 15.65 -14.24
N ARG A 225 3.43 16.78 -14.88
CA ARG A 225 4.44 17.62 -15.55
C ARG A 225 5.49 18.16 -14.59
N ARG A 226 5.09 18.56 -13.37
CA ARG A 226 6.03 18.97 -12.32
C ARG A 226 6.93 17.81 -11.90
N VAL A 227 6.36 16.62 -11.70
CA VAL A 227 7.11 15.41 -11.35
C VAL A 227 8.08 15.01 -12.47
N ALA A 228 7.72 15.17 -13.74
CA ALA A 228 8.62 14.93 -14.87
C ALA A 228 9.87 15.84 -14.82
N GLY A 229 9.70 17.11 -14.42
CA GLY A 229 10.84 18.00 -14.15
C GLY A 229 11.72 17.52 -13.01
N LEU A 230 11.14 16.94 -11.95
CA LEU A 230 11.88 16.35 -10.84
C LEU A 230 12.63 15.08 -11.26
N VAL A 231 12.04 14.21 -12.08
CA VAL A 231 12.70 13.01 -12.63
C VAL A 231 13.96 13.37 -13.42
N ALA A 232 13.92 14.47 -14.18
CA ALA A 232 15.06 14.98 -14.93
C ALA A 232 16.17 15.61 -14.06
N HIS A 233 15.94 15.80 -12.75
CA HIS A 233 16.96 16.35 -11.86
C HIS A 233 18.18 15.43 -11.77
N PRO A 234 19.43 15.93 -11.87
CA PRO A 234 20.64 15.09 -11.90
C PRO A 234 20.81 14.15 -10.70
N GLY A 235 20.29 14.55 -9.54
CA GLY A 235 20.32 13.76 -8.30
C GLY A 235 19.18 12.74 -8.16
N SER A 236 18.29 12.63 -9.15
CA SER A 236 17.19 11.65 -9.11
C SER A 236 17.71 10.22 -9.26
N ASP A 237 17.07 9.31 -8.53
CA ASP A 237 17.34 7.89 -8.59
C ASP A 237 16.96 7.30 -9.96
N THR A 238 17.58 6.18 -10.33
CA THR A 238 17.30 5.47 -11.59
C THR A 238 15.85 4.99 -11.66
N LEU A 239 15.19 4.70 -10.53
CA LEU A 239 13.78 4.30 -10.50
C LEU A 239 12.80 5.48 -10.54
N ALA A 240 13.27 6.72 -10.56
CA ALA A 240 12.43 7.91 -10.56
C ALA A 240 11.37 7.98 -11.69
N PRO A 241 11.61 7.50 -12.93
CA PRO A 241 10.62 7.57 -14.00
C PRO A 241 9.30 6.94 -13.61
N PHE A 242 9.32 5.84 -12.85
CA PHE A 242 8.12 5.10 -12.47
C PHE A 242 7.15 5.90 -11.61
N ALA A 243 7.59 7.02 -11.01
CA ALA A 243 6.70 7.97 -10.37
C ALA A 243 5.68 8.60 -11.35
N LEU A 244 5.95 8.65 -12.67
CA LEU A 244 5.12 9.29 -13.68
C LEU A 244 3.86 8.53 -14.08
N ARG A 245 3.64 7.34 -13.54
CA ARG A 245 2.43 6.56 -13.82
C ARG A 245 1.16 7.36 -13.53
N ARG A 246 0.14 7.22 -14.38
CA ARG A 246 -1.14 7.93 -14.24
C ARG A 246 -1.97 7.51 -13.07
N ASP A 247 -1.72 6.32 -12.51
CA ASP A 247 -2.46 5.80 -11.37
C ASP A 247 -1.94 6.34 -10.02
N LYS A 248 -0.84 7.11 -10.01
CA LYS A 248 -0.24 7.68 -8.80
C LYS A 248 -0.80 9.06 -8.45
N ALA A 249 -1.00 9.26 -7.16
CA ALA A 249 -1.12 10.58 -6.53
C ALA A 249 0.25 11.04 -6.03
N TYR A 250 0.40 12.33 -5.76
CA TYR A 250 1.69 12.92 -5.39
C TYR A 250 1.63 13.65 -4.05
N VAL A 251 2.70 13.52 -3.27
CA VAL A 251 3.01 14.43 -2.18
C VAL A 251 4.31 15.13 -2.50
N PHE A 252 4.31 16.45 -2.45
CA PHE A 252 5.50 17.27 -2.64
C PHE A 252 6.14 17.63 -1.29
N SER A 253 7.46 17.77 -1.30
CA SER A 253 8.21 18.51 -0.28
C SER A 253 7.71 19.95 -0.18
N ALA A 254 7.93 20.60 0.97
CA ALA A 254 7.45 21.95 1.24
C ALA A 254 8.00 23.00 0.26
N ASP A 255 9.23 22.81 -0.23
CA ASP A 255 9.89 23.65 -1.23
C ASP A 255 9.58 23.22 -2.68
N GLY A 256 8.84 22.14 -2.86
CA GLY A 256 8.44 21.62 -4.17
C GLY A 256 9.57 20.99 -5.00
N ARG A 257 10.78 20.79 -4.43
CA ARG A 257 11.96 20.26 -5.15
C ARG A 257 12.09 18.75 -5.11
N ALA A 258 11.23 18.08 -4.36
CA ALA A 258 11.09 16.63 -4.34
C ALA A 258 9.62 16.19 -4.22
N ALA A 259 9.29 15.00 -4.72
CA ALA A 259 7.94 14.44 -4.64
C ALA A 259 7.95 12.91 -4.42
N ILE A 260 6.88 12.38 -3.82
CA ILE A 260 6.63 10.94 -3.70
C ILE A 260 5.38 10.59 -4.50
N GLY A 261 5.52 9.68 -5.46
CA GLY A 261 4.41 9.05 -6.16
C GLY A 261 3.86 7.86 -5.36
N TYR A 262 2.59 7.87 -5.01
CA TYR A 262 1.98 6.85 -4.15
C TYR A 262 0.57 6.44 -4.60
N ARG A 263 0.09 5.31 -4.09
CA ARG A 263 -1.30 4.86 -4.20
C ARG A 263 -1.84 4.39 -2.86
N VAL A 264 -3.16 4.46 -2.69
CA VAL A 264 -3.83 4.02 -1.47
C VAL A 264 -4.76 2.85 -1.77
N LEU A 265 -4.45 1.67 -1.22
CA LEU A 265 -5.31 0.49 -1.29
C LEU A 265 -5.46 -0.13 0.10
N PHE A 266 -6.68 -0.57 0.44
CA PHE A 266 -7.00 -1.20 1.73
C PHE A 266 -6.55 -0.38 2.98
N GLY A 267 -6.52 0.94 2.85
CA GLY A 267 -6.05 1.85 3.90
C GLY A 267 -4.53 1.88 4.10
N VAL A 268 -3.76 1.35 3.15
CA VAL A 268 -2.29 1.42 3.08
C VAL A 268 -1.92 2.40 1.97
N ALA A 269 -1.16 3.44 2.32
CA ALA A 269 -0.56 4.36 1.36
C ALA A 269 0.83 3.82 1.00
N VAL A 270 0.98 3.34 -0.22
CA VAL A 270 2.21 2.73 -0.73
C VAL A 270 2.91 3.73 -1.65
N ALA A 271 4.05 4.25 -1.19
CA ALA A 271 5.01 4.94 -2.04
C ALA A 271 5.70 3.93 -2.97
N GLY A 272 5.78 4.24 -4.27
CA GLY A 272 6.50 3.40 -5.23
C GLY A 272 7.91 3.92 -5.43
N GLY A 273 8.85 3.44 -4.62
CA GLY A 273 10.23 3.92 -4.57
C GLY A 273 10.45 5.11 -3.63
N ASP A 274 11.66 5.65 -3.69
CA ASP A 274 12.09 6.83 -2.95
C ASP A 274 11.56 8.14 -3.57
N PRO A 275 11.65 9.28 -2.85
CA PRO A 275 11.28 10.56 -3.41
C PRO A 275 12.11 10.90 -4.67
N VAL A 276 11.46 11.47 -5.67
CA VAL A 276 12.09 11.94 -6.91
C VAL A 276 12.43 13.43 -6.81
N GLY A 277 13.50 13.86 -7.47
CA GLY A 277 13.96 15.26 -7.45
C GLY A 277 15.25 15.47 -6.66
N ASP A 278 15.39 16.65 -6.05
CA ASP A 278 16.58 17.08 -5.31
C ASP A 278 16.77 16.24 -4.02
N PRO A 279 17.91 15.53 -3.86
CA PRO A 279 18.24 14.78 -2.64
C PRO A 279 18.16 15.61 -1.35
N GLY A 280 18.45 16.91 -1.42
CA GLY A 280 18.34 17.82 -0.28
C GLY A 280 16.92 17.96 0.26
N SER A 281 15.90 17.65 -0.54
CA SER A 281 14.48 17.80 -0.19
C SER A 281 13.76 16.45 0.02
N HIS A 282 14.45 15.32 -0.16
CA HIS A 282 13.85 13.97 -0.01
C HIS A 282 13.30 13.73 1.40
N SER A 283 14.06 14.09 2.43
CA SER A 283 13.63 13.94 3.84
C SER A 283 12.36 14.74 4.15
N ASP A 284 12.20 15.91 3.54
CA ASP A 284 11.02 16.74 3.72
C ASP A 284 9.81 16.19 2.95
N ALA A 285 10.01 15.60 1.76
CA ALA A 285 8.96 14.87 1.05
C ALA A 285 8.46 13.67 1.87
N VAL A 286 9.37 12.88 2.46
CA VAL A 286 9.02 11.76 3.36
C VAL A 286 8.25 12.27 4.58
N ARG A 287 8.69 13.37 5.19
CA ARG A 287 8.00 13.98 6.33
C ARG A 287 6.58 14.43 5.97
N ALA A 288 6.39 15.04 4.80
CA ALA A 288 5.09 15.45 4.28
C ALA A 288 4.17 14.25 4.04
N PHE A 289 4.69 13.18 3.41
CA PHE A 289 3.94 11.95 3.18
C PHE A 289 3.50 11.27 4.48
N LEU A 290 4.41 11.17 5.46
CA LEU A 290 4.09 10.63 6.78
C LEU A 290 3.10 11.53 7.55
N ALA A 291 3.17 12.85 7.38
CA ALA A 291 2.21 13.78 7.98
C ALA A 291 0.81 13.60 7.41
N MET A 292 0.69 13.49 6.09
CA MET A 292 -0.57 13.18 5.41
C MET A 292 -1.15 11.84 5.90
N CYS A 293 -0.33 10.78 5.97
CA CYS A 293 -0.80 9.47 6.48
C CYS A 293 -1.32 9.55 7.93
N ARG A 294 -0.74 10.43 8.77
CA ARG A 294 -1.20 10.63 10.16
C ARG A 294 -2.56 11.31 10.26
N THR A 295 -2.98 12.08 9.27
CA THR A 295 -4.28 12.79 9.28
C THR A 295 -5.38 12.02 8.56
N THR A 296 -5.04 11.30 7.48
CA THR A 296 -5.97 10.42 6.74
C THR A 296 -6.16 9.06 7.40
N GLY A 297 -5.22 8.72 8.29
CA GLY A 297 -5.06 7.42 8.91
C GLY A 297 -4.81 6.30 7.91
N TRP A 298 -4.13 6.61 6.81
CA TRP A 298 -3.49 5.60 5.98
C TRP A 298 -2.25 5.05 6.69
N ARG A 299 -1.97 3.77 6.47
CA ARG A 299 -0.74 3.13 6.95
C ARG A 299 0.34 3.38 5.93
N PRO A 300 1.43 4.10 6.26
CA PRO A 300 2.49 4.36 5.30
C PRO A 300 3.29 3.08 5.05
N ALA A 301 3.57 2.83 3.78
CA ALA A 301 4.49 1.81 3.33
C ALA A 301 5.25 2.31 2.10
N VAL A 302 6.41 1.71 1.84
CA VAL A 302 7.23 1.99 0.67
C VAL A 302 7.56 0.66 0.01
N LEU A 303 7.36 0.60 -1.29
CA LEU A 303 7.77 -0.52 -2.12
C LEU A 303 8.98 -0.07 -2.94
N GLY A 304 10.17 -0.54 -2.58
CA GLY A 304 11.41 -0.19 -3.28
C GLY A 304 12.24 0.90 -2.61
N ALA A 305 12.20 1.02 -1.28
CA ALA A 305 13.03 1.98 -0.54
C ALA A 305 14.51 1.61 -0.63
N SER A 306 15.38 2.57 -0.98
CA SER A 306 16.83 2.38 -0.86
C SER A 306 17.28 2.38 0.60
N ASP A 307 18.39 1.70 0.86
CA ASP A 307 19.02 1.70 2.18
C ASP A 307 19.40 3.11 2.66
N GLU A 308 19.80 3.99 1.73
CA GLU A 308 20.20 5.37 2.01
C GLU A 308 19.07 6.20 2.64
N LEU A 309 17.82 5.98 2.19
CA LEU A 309 16.67 6.74 2.65
C LEU A 309 15.85 6.04 3.73
N LEU A 310 16.12 4.77 4.07
CA LEU A 310 15.47 4.07 5.18
C LEU A 310 15.41 4.91 6.49
N PRO A 311 16.48 5.61 6.92
CA PRO A 311 16.43 6.44 8.12
C PRO A 311 15.37 7.56 8.05
N ALA A 312 15.12 8.14 6.87
CA ALA A 312 14.15 9.22 6.69
C ALA A 312 12.70 8.77 6.93
N TRP A 313 12.40 7.48 6.68
CA TRP A 313 11.08 6.88 6.94
C TRP A 313 10.79 6.70 8.45
N GLY A 314 11.82 6.86 9.29
CA GLY A 314 11.75 6.74 10.74
C GLY A 314 11.63 5.27 11.20
N PRO A 315 11.15 5.01 12.43
CA PRO A 315 11.01 3.65 12.94
C PRO A 315 10.07 2.82 12.07
N CYS A 316 10.64 1.91 11.30
CA CYS A 316 9.97 1.00 10.38
C CYS A 316 10.56 -0.41 10.50
N ARG A 317 9.82 -1.38 9.99
CA ARG A 317 10.27 -2.73 9.68
C ARG A 317 10.57 -2.79 8.20
N THR A 318 11.59 -3.55 7.84
CA THR A 318 11.97 -3.77 6.45
C THR A 318 11.87 -5.25 6.12
N ILE A 319 11.47 -5.54 4.89
CA ILE A 319 11.61 -6.85 4.26
C ILE A 319 12.36 -6.61 2.95
N GLY A 320 13.43 -7.36 2.71
CA GLY A 320 14.15 -7.31 1.43
C GLY A 320 13.19 -7.63 0.29
N PHE A 321 12.96 -6.66 -0.59
CA PHE A 321 12.13 -6.85 -1.79
C PHE A 321 12.96 -7.53 -2.88
N GLY A 322 14.26 -7.24 -2.91
CA GLY A 322 15.23 -7.64 -3.93
C GLY A 322 16.15 -6.48 -4.28
N ASP A 323 16.84 -6.60 -5.40
CA ASP A 323 17.86 -5.66 -5.82
C ASP A 323 17.53 -5.03 -7.17
N GLU A 324 17.76 -3.73 -7.28
CA GLU A 324 17.87 -3.10 -8.59
C GLU A 324 19.17 -3.56 -9.25
N VAL A 325 19.05 -4.01 -10.49
CA VAL A 325 20.15 -4.47 -11.33
C VAL A 325 20.70 -3.30 -12.12
N VAL A 326 21.90 -2.84 -11.77
CA VAL A 326 22.54 -1.70 -12.43
C VAL A 326 23.82 -2.10 -13.16
N VAL A 327 24.03 -1.57 -14.36
CA VAL A 327 25.25 -1.75 -15.15
C VAL A 327 25.90 -0.38 -15.34
N HIS A 328 27.21 -0.30 -15.14
CA HIS A 328 27.99 0.91 -15.35
C HIS A 328 28.60 0.88 -16.76
N PRO A 329 28.17 1.75 -17.70
CA PRO A 329 28.66 1.71 -19.07
C PRO A 329 30.18 1.87 -19.18
N ALA A 330 30.78 2.69 -18.32
CA ALA A 330 32.24 2.90 -18.28
C ALA A 330 33.05 1.64 -17.92
N GLU A 331 32.45 0.69 -17.20
CA GLU A 331 33.10 -0.56 -16.78
C GLU A 331 32.70 -1.76 -17.65
N PHE A 332 31.72 -1.57 -18.53
CA PHE A 332 31.16 -2.65 -19.33
C PHE A 332 32.11 -3.04 -20.46
N THR A 333 32.35 -4.34 -20.59
CA THR A 333 33.08 -4.90 -21.73
C THR A 333 32.51 -6.25 -22.12
N LEU A 334 32.37 -6.49 -23.42
CA LEU A 334 32.06 -7.81 -23.94
C LEU A 334 33.26 -8.76 -23.90
N ALA A 335 34.48 -8.28 -23.64
CA ALA A 335 35.68 -9.11 -23.67
C ALA A 335 35.75 -10.13 -22.51
N GLY A 336 36.61 -11.14 -22.67
CA GLY A 336 36.97 -12.09 -21.60
C GLY A 336 36.05 -13.32 -21.45
N ARG A 337 36.49 -14.29 -20.64
CA ARG A 337 35.83 -15.62 -20.54
C ARG A 337 34.41 -15.55 -19.98
N ARG A 338 34.18 -14.69 -18.98
CA ARG A 338 32.89 -14.60 -18.26
C ARG A 338 31.76 -14.00 -19.11
N MET A 339 32.07 -13.20 -20.14
CA MET A 339 31.09 -12.62 -21.08
C MET A 339 30.78 -13.49 -22.29
N ARG A 340 31.30 -14.73 -22.34
CA ARG A 340 31.14 -15.65 -23.50
C ARG A 340 29.68 -15.85 -23.87
N ASN A 341 28.79 -16.00 -22.89
CA ASN A 341 27.38 -16.27 -23.13
C ASN A 341 26.69 -15.07 -23.82
N VAL A 342 26.97 -13.85 -23.36
CA VAL A 342 26.43 -12.61 -23.96
C VAL A 342 26.99 -12.41 -25.36
N ARG A 343 28.31 -12.56 -25.56
CA ARG A 343 28.92 -12.47 -26.90
C ARG A 343 28.34 -13.49 -27.89
N GLN A 344 28.12 -14.73 -27.45
CA GLN A 344 27.51 -15.75 -28.30
C GLN A 344 26.06 -15.42 -28.62
N ALA A 345 25.31 -14.83 -27.69
CA ALA A 345 23.96 -14.35 -27.94
C ALA A 345 23.94 -13.25 -29.01
N VAL A 346 24.80 -12.23 -28.86
CA VAL A 346 24.98 -11.16 -29.86
C VAL A 346 25.35 -11.76 -31.21
N LYS A 347 26.40 -12.59 -31.27
CA LYS A 347 26.86 -13.19 -32.54
C LYS A 347 25.82 -14.06 -33.21
N ARG A 348 25.01 -14.79 -32.43
CA ARG A 348 23.91 -15.61 -32.97
C ARG A 348 22.86 -14.75 -33.65
N THR A 349 22.51 -13.60 -33.05
CA THR A 349 21.53 -12.69 -33.66
C THR A 349 22.07 -12.02 -34.93
N GLU A 350 23.35 -11.65 -34.97
CA GLU A 350 24.01 -11.17 -36.20
C GLU A 350 23.95 -12.22 -37.31
N ASN A 351 24.32 -13.46 -37.00
CA ASN A 351 24.29 -14.56 -37.97
C ASN A 351 22.87 -14.90 -38.44
N ALA A 352 21.85 -14.55 -37.65
CA ALA A 352 20.43 -14.71 -37.99
C ALA A 352 19.85 -13.48 -38.73
N GLY A 353 20.69 -12.55 -39.20
CA GLY A 353 20.27 -11.39 -39.98
C GLY A 353 19.54 -10.31 -39.17
N VAL A 354 19.57 -10.38 -37.84
CA VAL A 354 18.90 -9.38 -36.99
C VAL A 354 19.60 -8.03 -37.13
N THR A 355 18.82 -6.99 -37.36
CA THR A 355 19.29 -5.59 -37.34
C THR A 355 18.60 -4.84 -36.22
N THR A 356 19.20 -3.74 -35.77
CA THR A 356 18.75 -3.03 -34.58
C THR A 356 18.80 -1.52 -34.78
N ARG A 357 17.96 -0.79 -34.04
CA ARG A 357 17.92 0.67 -34.06
C ARG A 357 17.43 1.20 -32.72
N ILE A 358 18.10 2.23 -32.20
CA ILE A 358 17.65 2.97 -31.02
C ILE A 358 17.11 4.33 -31.48
N VAL A 359 15.89 4.67 -31.07
CA VAL A 359 15.25 5.95 -31.41
C VAL A 359 14.55 6.56 -30.20
N PRO A 360 14.44 7.90 -30.11
CA PRO A 360 13.53 8.54 -29.17
C PRO A 360 12.09 8.06 -29.39
N GLU A 361 11.36 7.77 -28.31
CA GLU A 361 9.99 7.23 -28.39
C GLU A 361 9.05 8.17 -29.16
N ARG A 362 9.24 9.48 -29.00
CA ARG A 362 8.48 10.53 -29.70
C ARG A 362 8.68 10.55 -31.22
N GLU A 363 9.72 9.89 -31.74
CA GLU A 363 10.03 9.83 -33.18
C GLU A 363 9.44 8.58 -33.84
N LEU A 364 8.73 7.74 -33.09
CA LEU A 364 8.03 6.58 -33.64
C LEU A 364 6.90 7.03 -34.56
N THR A 365 6.92 6.55 -35.80
CA THR A 365 5.78 6.74 -36.71
C THR A 365 4.57 5.95 -36.20
N PRO A 366 3.33 6.40 -36.48
CA PRO A 366 2.13 5.67 -36.07
C PRO A 366 2.12 4.20 -36.52
N ALA A 367 2.58 3.93 -37.75
CA ALA A 367 2.68 2.59 -38.30
C ALA A 367 3.74 1.71 -37.62
N LEU A 368 4.89 2.28 -37.23
CA LEU A 368 5.89 1.54 -36.46
C LEU A 368 5.39 1.26 -35.04
N ARG A 369 4.75 2.25 -34.40
CA ARG A 369 4.13 2.12 -33.09
C ARG A 369 3.13 0.97 -33.06
N GLU A 370 2.24 0.87 -34.03
CA GLU A 370 1.24 -0.19 -34.11
C GLU A 370 1.90 -1.58 -34.21
N ARG A 371 2.92 -1.74 -35.06
CA ARG A 371 3.67 -3.00 -35.17
C ARG A 371 4.39 -3.38 -33.87
N LEU A 372 4.94 -2.40 -33.14
CA LEU A 372 5.55 -2.66 -31.83
C LEU A 372 4.51 -3.03 -30.77
N LEU A 373 3.32 -2.43 -30.79
CA LEU A 373 2.21 -2.81 -29.90
C LEU A 373 1.71 -4.23 -30.21
N ASP A 374 1.73 -4.65 -31.47
CA ASP A 374 1.46 -6.05 -31.84
C ASP A 374 2.55 -7.00 -31.28
N VAL A 375 3.83 -6.64 -31.38
CA VAL A 375 4.93 -7.39 -30.73
C VAL A 375 4.71 -7.49 -29.21
N ALA A 376 4.31 -6.40 -28.56
CA ALA A 376 3.99 -6.41 -27.13
C ALA A 376 2.83 -7.35 -26.81
N SER A 377 1.76 -7.30 -27.60
CA SER A 377 0.56 -8.13 -27.44
C SER A 377 0.88 -9.62 -27.60
N ARG A 378 1.65 -9.97 -28.64
CA ARG A 378 2.15 -11.34 -28.87
C ARG A 378 3.07 -11.83 -27.75
N SER A 379 3.96 -10.96 -27.27
CA SER A 379 4.89 -11.26 -26.17
C SER A 379 4.16 -11.61 -24.88
N LEU A 380 3.01 -10.99 -24.61
CA LEU A 380 2.20 -11.23 -23.41
C LEU A 380 1.23 -12.40 -23.54
N GLY A 381 1.09 -12.99 -24.74
CA GLY A 381 0.13 -14.07 -24.99
C GLY A 381 -1.32 -13.69 -24.66
N GLY A 382 -1.68 -12.41 -24.81
CA GLY A 382 -2.99 -11.87 -24.44
C GLY A 382 -3.17 -11.52 -22.96
N ALA A 383 -2.14 -11.64 -22.12
CA ALA A 383 -2.18 -11.14 -20.74
C ALA A 383 -2.11 -9.60 -20.71
N ALA A 384 -2.77 -8.99 -19.72
CA ALA A 384 -2.61 -7.56 -19.44
C ALA A 384 -1.22 -7.27 -18.84
N GLU A 385 -0.72 -6.06 -19.08
CA GLU A 385 0.50 -5.59 -18.41
C GLU A 385 0.32 -5.52 -16.89
N ARG A 386 1.43 -5.74 -16.17
CA ARG A 386 1.50 -5.79 -14.70
C ARG A 386 2.63 -4.86 -14.23
N GLY A 387 2.60 -4.48 -12.96
CA GLY A 387 3.61 -3.65 -12.31
C GLY A 387 3.05 -2.36 -11.76
N PHE A 388 3.59 -1.89 -10.63
CA PHE A 388 3.26 -0.60 -10.00
C PHE A 388 4.49 0.23 -9.61
N SER A 389 5.52 -0.40 -9.07
CA SER A 389 6.75 0.27 -8.65
C SER A 389 7.77 0.44 -9.77
N MET A 390 7.73 -0.43 -10.80
CA MET A 390 8.84 -0.59 -11.75
C MET A 390 8.41 -0.90 -13.18
N ASN A 391 7.27 -0.35 -13.60
CA ASN A 391 6.82 -0.34 -14.99
C ASN A 391 6.01 0.94 -15.19
N LEU A 392 6.17 1.65 -16.29
CA LEU A 392 5.32 2.76 -16.67
C LEU A 392 4.03 2.23 -17.28
N ASP A 393 2.99 3.06 -17.22
CA ASP A 393 1.85 2.89 -18.10
C ASP A 393 2.12 3.57 -19.46
N GLU A 394 1.18 3.39 -20.38
CA GLU A 394 1.16 4.13 -21.65
C GLU A 394 2.35 3.83 -22.58
N LEU A 395 2.57 2.54 -22.84
CA LEU A 395 3.61 2.05 -23.73
C LEU A 395 3.55 2.70 -25.13
N LEU A 396 4.69 3.23 -25.57
CA LEU A 396 4.91 3.82 -26.91
C LEU A 396 4.01 5.03 -27.22
N THR A 397 3.52 5.76 -26.22
CA THR A 397 2.72 6.98 -26.45
C THR A 397 3.57 8.22 -26.77
N GLY A 398 4.87 8.18 -26.47
CA GLY A 398 5.75 9.35 -26.55
C GLY A 398 5.49 10.41 -25.48
N TYR A 399 4.61 10.11 -24.51
CA TYR A 399 4.26 11.02 -23.42
C TYR A 399 5.40 11.22 -22.41
N HIS A 400 6.16 10.16 -22.13
CA HIS A 400 7.19 10.16 -21.09
C HIS A 400 8.48 10.82 -21.58
N PRO A 401 8.93 11.92 -20.95
CA PRO A 401 10.15 12.61 -21.37
C PRO A 401 11.40 11.74 -21.24
N GLY A 402 12.34 11.87 -22.18
CA GLY A 402 13.60 11.11 -22.15
C GLY A 402 13.44 9.61 -22.43
N ALA A 403 12.29 9.18 -22.94
CA ALA A 403 12.06 7.80 -23.32
C ALA A 403 12.68 7.47 -24.69
N VAL A 404 13.38 6.35 -24.76
CA VAL A 404 14.01 5.79 -25.97
C VAL A 404 13.59 4.34 -26.15
N VAL A 405 13.57 3.89 -27.39
CA VAL A 405 13.16 2.53 -27.76
C VAL A 405 14.26 1.89 -28.60
N ALA A 406 14.82 0.80 -28.08
CA ALA A 406 15.72 -0.08 -28.82
C ALA A 406 14.88 -1.15 -29.51
N ILE A 407 14.94 -1.21 -30.84
CA ILE A 407 14.10 -2.08 -31.68
C ILE A 407 15.00 -3.09 -32.39
N ALA A 408 14.60 -4.35 -32.40
CA ALA A 408 15.21 -5.39 -33.22
C ALA A 408 14.28 -5.78 -34.37
N TYR A 409 14.85 -5.87 -35.57
CA TYR A 409 14.19 -6.29 -36.79
C TYR A 409 14.72 -7.65 -37.24
N GLY A 410 13.82 -8.51 -37.72
CA GLY A 410 14.17 -9.77 -38.37
C GLY A 410 14.81 -9.55 -39.74
N GLU A 411 15.18 -10.65 -40.40
CA GLU A 411 15.72 -10.64 -41.77
C GLU A 411 14.70 -10.06 -42.79
N ASP A 412 13.41 -10.24 -42.51
CA ASP A 412 12.27 -9.68 -43.25
C ASP A 412 12.04 -8.18 -43.01
N LYS A 413 12.87 -7.54 -42.17
CA LYS A 413 12.74 -6.14 -41.72
C LYS A 413 11.48 -5.86 -40.89
N GLU A 414 10.79 -6.88 -40.39
CA GLU A 414 9.70 -6.69 -39.45
C GLU A 414 10.22 -6.63 -38.00
N PRO A 415 9.63 -5.80 -37.12
CA PRO A 415 10.05 -5.73 -35.74
C PRO A 415 9.70 -7.04 -35.02
N ILE A 416 10.71 -7.65 -34.39
CA ILE A 416 10.59 -8.92 -33.68
C ILE A 416 10.73 -8.76 -32.16
N ALA A 417 11.32 -7.67 -31.70
CA ALA A 417 11.45 -7.32 -30.29
C ALA A 417 11.69 -5.82 -30.11
N PHE A 418 11.39 -5.31 -28.92
CA PHE A 418 11.84 -4.00 -28.50
C PHE A 418 12.07 -3.93 -26.99
N GLN A 419 12.88 -2.96 -26.59
CA GLN A 419 13.07 -2.56 -25.22
C GLN A 419 12.85 -1.05 -25.11
N ARG A 420 12.03 -0.64 -24.15
CA ARG A 420 11.77 0.76 -23.83
C ARG A 420 12.56 1.14 -22.59
N TYR A 421 13.22 2.27 -22.66
CA TYR A 421 14.06 2.82 -21.60
C TYR A 421 13.69 4.27 -21.34
N VAL A 422 13.83 4.73 -20.09
CA VAL A 422 13.51 6.12 -19.71
C VAL A 422 14.64 6.70 -18.88
N ALA A 423 15.11 7.88 -19.28
CA ALA A 423 16.17 8.60 -18.59
C ALA A 423 15.71 9.16 -17.24
N ALA A 424 16.57 9.10 -16.23
CA ALA A 424 16.40 9.76 -14.94
C ALA A 424 17.74 10.07 -14.29
N GLY A 425 17.88 11.29 -13.78
CA GLY A 425 19.15 11.76 -13.22
C GLY A 425 20.34 11.48 -14.14
N GLN A 426 21.32 10.74 -13.63
CA GLN A 426 22.52 10.33 -14.38
C GLN A 426 22.38 9.00 -15.11
N GLY A 427 21.21 8.36 -15.08
CA GLY A 427 21.02 7.02 -15.61
C GLY A 427 19.87 6.88 -16.59
N ILE A 428 19.69 5.66 -17.05
CA ILE A 428 18.59 5.25 -17.92
C ILE A 428 18.06 3.89 -17.48
N SER A 429 16.74 3.77 -17.39
CA SER A 429 16.10 2.62 -16.75
C SER A 429 15.20 1.87 -17.70
N LEU A 430 15.33 0.54 -17.70
CA LEU A 430 14.51 -0.36 -18.48
C LEU A 430 13.07 -0.36 -17.96
N ASP A 431 12.16 0.08 -18.81
CA ASP A 431 10.73 0.11 -18.55
C ASP A 431 10.05 -1.18 -19.00
N ALA A 432 10.19 -1.50 -20.30
CA ALA A 432 9.54 -2.65 -20.90
C ALA A 432 10.51 -3.42 -21.79
N MET A 433 10.42 -4.75 -21.75
CA MET A 433 11.11 -5.65 -22.65
C MET A 433 10.07 -6.57 -23.28
N ARG A 434 9.96 -6.54 -24.61
CA ARG A 434 8.97 -7.31 -25.38
C ARG A 434 9.65 -8.03 -26.53
N ARG A 435 9.32 -9.31 -26.70
CA ARG A 435 9.88 -10.16 -27.77
C ARG A 435 8.78 -11.06 -28.31
N SER A 436 8.61 -11.07 -29.63
CA SER A 436 7.68 -11.99 -30.28
C SER A 436 8.10 -13.44 -30.02
N PRO A 437 7.13 -14.35 -29.77
CA PRO A 437 7.37 -15.78 -29.83
C PRO A 437 8.02 -16.16 -31.18
N GLY A 438 8.97 -17.12 -31.15
CA GLY A 438 9.64 -17.62 -32.36
C GLY A 438 10.83 -16.80 -32.86
N GLY A 439 11.12 -15.62 -32.30
CA GLY A 439 12.32 -14.84 -32.69
C GLY A 439 13.64 -15.53 -32.26
N PRO A 440 14.79 -15.20 -32.89
CA PRO A 440 16.08 -15.83 -32.58
C PRO A 440 16.52 -15.59 -31.13
N ASN A 441 17.20 -16.58 -30.55
CA ASN A 441 17.71 -16.50 -29.18
C ASN A 441 18.89 -15.54 -29.07
N GLY A 442 18.78 -14.57 -28.15
CA GLY A 442 19.82 -13.58 -27.88
C GLY A 442 19.43 -12.13 -28.19
N VAL A 443 18.22 -11.89 -28.74
CA VAL A 443 17.78 -10.54 -29.14
C VAL A 443 17.73 -9.58 -27.96
N ASN A 444 17.23 -10.02 -26.80
CA ASN A 444 17.19 -9.18 -25.60
C ASN A 444 18.60 -8.87 -25.10
N GLU A 445 19.51 -9.86 -25.11
CA GLU A 445 20.91 -9.63 -24.77
C GLU A 445 21.57 -8.62 -25.69
N ARG A 446 21.32 -8.69 -27.00
CA ARG A 446 21.85 -7.73 -27.97
C ARG A 446 21.33 -6.31 -27.74
N LEU A 447 20.01 -6.14 -27.59
CA LEU A 447 19.42 -4.83 -27.34
C LEU A 447 19.95 -4.19 -26.04
N ILE A 448 20.18 -4.99 -24.98
CA ILE A 448 20.79 -4.49 -23.73
C ILE A 448 22.23 -4.04 -23.96
N VAL A 449 23.03 -4.83 -24.69
CA VAL A 449 24.42 -4.47 -25.01
C VAL A 449 24.48 -3.15 -25.77
N GLU A 450 23.68 -3.03 -26.83
CA GLU A 450 23.63 -1.81 -27.64
C GLU A 450 23.07 -0.62 -26.84
N MET A 451 22.15 -0.84 -25.90
CA MET A 451 21.69 0.21 -25.00
C MET A 451 22.76 0.65 -24.01
N ILE A 452 23.63 -0.25 -23.55
CA ILE A 452 24.77 0.10 -22.70
C ILE A 452 25.78 0.95 -23.49
N GLU A 453 26.04 0.60 -24.75
CA GLU A 453 26.88 1.39 -25.66
C GLU A 453 26.25 2.77 -25.93
N TYR A 454 24.95 2.82 -26.24
CA TYR A 454 24.20 4.06 -26.38
C TYR A 454 24.27 4.94 -25.12
N ALA A 455 24.12 4.33 -23.93
CA ALA A 455 24.22 5.01 -22.66
C ALA A 455 25.60 5.65 -22.45
N ALA A 456 26.68 4.93 -22.80
CA ALA A 456 28.04 5.47 -22.75
C ALA A 456 28.22 6.67 -23.70
N GLU A 457 27.72 6.58 -24.93
CA GLU A 457 27.82 7.64 -25.94
C GLU A 457 27.03 8.91 -25.56
N HIS A 458 25.91 8.75 -24.87
CA HIS A 458 25.00 9.84 -24.50
C HIS A 458 25.22 10.35 -23.05
N GLY A 459 26.27 9.89 -22.38
CA GLY A 459 26.67 10.38 -21.06
C GLY A 459 25.83 9.86 -19.89
N HIS A 460 25.08 8.77 -20.08
CA HIS A 460 24.40 8.08 -18.98
C HIS A 460 25.42 7.20 -18.22
N GLY A 461 25.63 7.50 -16.94
CA GLY A 461 26.59 6.78 -16.09
C GLY A 461 26.08 5.45 -15.55
N VAL A 462 24.78 5.18 -15.64
CA VAL A 462 24.14 3.96 -15.12
C VAL A 462 23.02 3.50 -16.06
N VAL A 463 22.99 2.20 -16.36
CA VAL A 463 21.86 1.53 -17.01
C VAL A 463 21.18 0.62 -15.99
N SER A 464 19.95 0.93 -15.61
CA SER A 464 19.14 0.04 -14.76
C SER A 464 18.42 -0.98 -15.65
N LEU A 465 18.70 -2.26 -15.42
CA LEU A 465 18.00 -3.39 -16.03
C LEU A 465 16.77 -3.79 -15.21
N ASN A 466 16.25 -2.84 -14.42
CA ASN A 466 15.13 -3.03 -13.52
C ASN A 466 15.48 -4.05 -12.41
N PHE A 467 14.54 -4.87 -11.97
CA PHE A 467 14.64 -5.55 -10.69
C PHE A 467 14.96 -7.04 -10.75
N ALA A 468 15.78 -7.50 -9.81
CA ALA A 468 15.95 -8.90 -9.47
C ALA A 468 15.32 -9.15 -8.09
N ALA A 469 14.11 -9.68 -8.06
CA ALA A 469 13.40 -9.92 -6.81
C ALA A 469 14.09 -11.02 -5.98
N PHE A 470 14.18 -10.77 -4.67
CA PHE A 470 14.61 -11.75 -3.65
C PHE A 470 15.94 -12.47 -3.93
N ARG A 471 16.96 -11.77 -4.46
CA ARG A 471 18.29 -12.34 -4.74
C ARG A 471 18.91 -13.05 -3.54
N GLU A 472 18.84 -12.47 -2.35
CA GLU A 472 19.42 -13.06 -1.14
C GLU A 472 18.86 -14.45 -0.82
N LEU A 473 17.56 -14.69 -1.07
CA LEU A 473 16.96 -16.02 -0.94
C LEU A 473 17.35 -16.98 -2.07
N LEU A 474 17.74 -16.46 -3.24
CA LEU A 474 18.17 -17.25 -4.41
C LEU A 474 19.66 -17.62 -4.37
N ASP A 475 20.52 -16.76 -3.80
CA ASP A 475 21.97 -16.99 -3.72
C ASP A 475 22.38 -17.91 -2.56
N ASN A 476 21.50 -18.16 -1.57
CA ASN A 476 21.78 -19.05 -0.44
C ASN A 476 21.47 -20.52 -0.77
N ASP A 477 22.53 -21.34 -0.86
CA ASP A 477 22.45 -22.80 -1.04
C ASP A 477 22.12 -23.54 0.28
N GLU A 478 22.45 -22.97 1.44
CA GLU A 478 22.12 -23.51 2.77
C GLU A 478 20.98 -22.69 3.39
N ARG A 479 19.74 -23.19 3.29
CA ARG A 479 18.54 -22.47 3.75
C ARG A 479 18.02 -22.94 5.10
N GLY A 480 17.83 -22.02 6.05
CA GLY A 480 17.10 -22.25 7.30
C GLY A 480 15.60 -22.52 7.07
N LEU A 481 14.86 -22.93 8.12
CA LEU A 481 13.43 -23.26 8.00
C LEU A 481 12.56 -22.08 7.54
N LEU A 482 12.82 -20.87 8.04
CA LEU A 482 12.13 -19.64 7.63
C LEU A 482 12.44 -19.24 6.19
N GLU A 483 13.70 -19.40 5.76
CA GLU A 483 14.12 -19.13 4.38
C GLU A 483 13.55 -20.15 3.40
N LYS A 484 13.40 -21.42 3.80
CA LYS A 484 12.70 -22.44 2.99
C LYS A 484 11.23 -22.08 2.79
N ALA A 485 10.54 -21.62 3.84
CA ALA A 485 9.16 -21.16 3.73
C ALA A 485 9.04 -19.91 2.84
N GLY A 486 9.96 -18.95 2.97
CA GLY A 486 10.03 -17.78 2.11
C GLY A 486 10.32 -18.14 0.64
N TYR A 487 11.24 -19.07 0.40
CA TYR A 487 11.56 -19.58 -0.94
C TYR A 487 10.37 -20.31 -1.58
N GLN A 488 9.63 -21.11 -0.83
CA GLN A 488 8.39 -21.73 -1.32
C GLN A 488 7.29 -20.70 -1.61
N ALA A 489 7.17 -19.66 -0.78
CA ALA A 489 6.25 -18.56 -1.04
C ALA A 489 6.65 -17.76 -2.29
N LEU A 490 7.94 -17.63 -2.58
CA LEU A 490 8.44 -17.00 -3.79
C LEU A 490 8.03 -17.78 -5.05
N HIS A 491 8.06 -19.11 -5.00
CA HIS A 491 7.61 -19.97 -6.11
C HIS A 491 6.10 -19.85 -6.40
N LEU A 492 5.30 -19.37 -5.44
CA LEU A 492 3.89 -19.02 -5.70
C LEU A 492 3.78 -17.79 -6.61
N LEU A 493 4.82 -16.95 -6.69
CA LEU A 493 4.88 -15.76 -7.55
C LEU A 493 5.55 -16.04 -8.92
N ASP A 494 6.18 -17.19 -9.11
CA ASP A 494 6.84 -17.56 -10.38
C ASP A 494 5.89 -17.57 -11.59
N PRO A 495 4.62 -18.00 -11.48
CA PRO A 495 3.64 -17.83 -12.56
C PRO A 495 3.39 -16.37 -12.96
N TRP A 496 3.76 -15.41 -12.09
CA TRP A 496 3.52 -13.99 -12.31
C TRP A 496 4.76 -13.18 -12.73
N ILE A 497 5.99 -13.54 -12.30
CA ILE A 497 7.22 -12.78 -12.58
C ILE A 497 8.36 -13.61 -13.20
N ALA A 498 8.36 -14.95 -13.09
CA ALA A 498 9.48 -15.82 -13.47
C ALA A 498 10.82 -15.37 -12.83
N VAL A 499 10.82 -15.20 -11.51
CA VAL A 499 11.83 -14.46 -10.74
C VAL A 499 13.25 -15.01 -10.94
N GLU A 500 13.40 -16.32 -10.85
CA GLU A 500 14.71 -16.99 -10.98
C GLU A 500 15.29 -16.83 -12.39
N SER A 501 14.46 -16.96 -13.42
CA SER A 501 14.89 -16.81 -14.82
C SER A 501 15.37 -15.40 -15.14
N LEU A 502 14.71 -14.38 -14.57
CA LEU A 502 15.07 -12.98 -14.73
C LEU A 502 16.38 -12.66 -13.99
N TYR A 503 16.55 -13.19 -12.77
CA TYR A 503 17.81 -13.08 -12.04
C TYR A 503 18.98 -13.69 -12.82
N LEU A 504 18.85 -14.93 -13.28
CA LEU A 504 19.88 -15.61 -14.07
C LEU A 504 20.16 -14.91 -15.41
N PHE A 505 19.14 -14.31 -16.02
CA PHE A 505 19.29 -13.49 -17.22
C PHE A 505 20.14 -12.25 -16.95
N ASN A 506 19.81 -11.49 -15.89
CA ASN A 506 20.51 -10.27 -15.51
C ASN A 506 21.96 -10.53 -15.07
N LYS A 507 22.22 -11.64 -14.38
CA LYS A 507 23.58 -12.04 -13.94
C LYS A 507 24.58 -12.15 -15.08
N LYS A 508 24.12 -12.39 -16.32
CA LYS A 508 24.99 -12.48 -17.52
C LYS A 508 25.74 -11.17 -17.81
N PHE A 509 25.19 -10.02 -17.43
CA PHE A 509 25.74 -8.70 -17.73
C PHE A 509 26.70 -8.18 -16.66
N ARG A 510 26.96 -8.98 -15.61
CA ARG A 510 27.80 -8.60 -14.46
C ARG A 510 27.37 -7.27 -13.83
N PRO A 511 26.09 -7.16 -13.46
CA PRO A 511 25.58 -5.94 -12.85
C PRO A 511 26.15 -5.76 -11.44
N SER A 512 26.11 -4.52 -10.97
CA SER A 512 26.08 -4.20 -9.54
C SER A 512 24.63 -4.26 -9.06
N TYR A 513 24.44 -4.50 -7.76
CA TYR A 513 23.12 -4.64 -7.16
C TYR A 513 22.91 -3.52 -6.14
N LYS A 514 21.78 -2.81 -6.25
CA LYS A 514 21.35 -1.83 -5.24
C LYS A 514 20.17 -2.40 -4.45
N PRO A 515 20.32 -2.66 -3.14
CA PRO A 515 19.23 -3.19 -2.32
C PRO A 515 18.00 -2.29 -2.31
N ARG A 516 16.84 -2.92 -2.43
CA ARG A 516 15.54 -2.25 -2.31
C ARG A 516 14.67 -3.00 -1.32
N ASN A 517 14.01 -2.24 -0.45
CA ASN A 517 13.27 -2.76 0.68
C ASN A 517 11.79 -2.43 0.59
N VAL A 518 10.96 -3.31 1.14
CA VAL A 518 9.61 -2.95 1.57
C VAL A 518 9.70 -2.40 2.99
N ALA A 519 9.42 -1.11 3.18
CA ALA A 519 9.41 -0.48 4.50
C ALA A 519 7.97 -0.27 4.99
N PHE A 520 7.66 -0.65 6.23
CA PHE A 520 6.33 -0.52 6.84
C PHE A 520 6.39 -0.35 8.35
N ARG A 521 5.29 0.06 9.01
CA ARG A 521 5.31 0.42 10.44
C ARG A 521 5.24 -0.76 11.40
N SER A 522 4.43 -1.77 11.09
CA SER A 522 4.01 -2.78 12.07
C SER A 522 3.65 -4.11 11.43
N TRP A 523 4.06 -5.21 12.08
CA TRP A 523 3.66 -6.57 11.69
C TRP A 523 2.15 -6.80 11.76
N PHE A 524 1.41 -6.04 12.56
CA PHE A 524 -0.06 -6.11 12.61
C PHE A 524 -0.73 -5.67 11.30
N ASP A 525 -0.01 -4.95 10.44
CA ASP A 525 -0.53 -4.46 9.16
C ASP A 525 -0.15 -5.38 7.99
N ILE A 526 0.59 -6.46 8.22
CA ILE A 526 1.21 -7.29 7.17
C ILE A 526 0.18 -7.86 6.18
N VAL A 527 -1.02 -8.25 6.67
CA VAL A 527 -2.08 -8.79 5.81
C VAL A 527 -2.61 -7.74 4.85
N GLN A 528 -2.87 -6.52 5.34
CA GLN A 528 -3.36 -5.43 4.49
C GLN A 528 -2.25 -4.90 3.59
N LEU A 529 -1.01 -4.88 4.06
CA LEU A 529 0.16 -4.54 3.27
C LEU A 529 0.32 -5.53 2.11
N ALA A 530 0.34 -6.83 2.39
CA ALA A 530 0.45 -7.87 1.37
C ALA A 530 -0.69 -7.77 0.35
N ALA A 531 -1.94 -7.62 0.80
CA ALA A 531 -3.07 -7.42 -0.09
C ALA A 531 -2.89 -6.17 -0.98
N ALA A 532 -2.41 -5.05 -0.41
CA ALA A 532 -2.15 -3.83 -1.17
C ALA A 532 -1.03 -4.00 -2.19
N LEU A 533 0.14 -4.53 -1.77
CA LEU A 533 1.29 -4.74 -2.66
C LEU A 533 0.99 -5.73 -3.78
N LEU A 534 0.34 -6.85 -3.48
CA LEU A 534 -0.07 -7.83 -4.49
C LEU A 534 -1.06 -7.23 -5.49
N THR A 535 -2.03 -6.46 -5.01
CA THR A 535 -3.02 -5.81 -5.89
C THR A 535 -2.39 -4.70 -6.72
N LEU A 536 -1.40 -4.00 -6.19
CA LEU A 536 -0.68 -2.96 -6.92
C LEU A 536 0.22 -3.56 -8.01
N GLU A 537 1.05 -4.55 -7.67
CA GLU A 537 2.00 -5.14 -8.63
C GLU A 537 1.33 -6.09 -9.64
N PHE A 538 0.30 -6.84 -9.23
CA PHE A 538 -0.32 -7.86 -10.08
C PHE A 538 -1.77 -7.58 -10.47
N GLY A 539 -2.38 -6.55 -9.90
CA GLY A 539 -3.72 -6.14 -10.28
C GLY A 539 -3.72 -5.66 -11.74
N ARG A 540 -4.80 -5.98 -12.45
CA ARG A 540 -5.02 -5.45 -13.80
C ARG A 540 -5.20 -3.93 -13.69
N THR A 541 -4.28 -3.17 -14.25
CA THR A 541 -4.52 -1.75 -14.53
C THR A 541 -5.59 -1.68 -15.62
N GLY A 542 -6.72 -1.02 -15.32
CA GLY A 542 -7.73 -0.73 -16.35
C GLY A 542 -7.12 0.09 -17.49
N ALA A 543 -7.70 0.00 -18.68
CA ALA A 543 -7.23 0.76 -19.84
C ALA A 543 -7.18 2.26 -19.49
N ALA A 544 -6.00 2.87 -19.63
CA ALA A 544 -5.82 4.30 -19.48
C ALA A 544 -6.77 5.03 -20.46
N HIS A 545 -7.43 6.09 -19.99
CA HIS A 545 -8.11 7.02 -20.88
C HIS A 545 -7.12 7.59 -21.91
N PRO A 546 -7.54 7.81 -23.17
CA PRO A 546 -6.64 8.27 -24.23
C PRO A 546 -5.87 9.52 -23.78
N ALA A 547 -4.57 9.52 -24.06
CA ALA A 547 -3.67 10.56 -23.60
C ALA A 547 -4.10 11.96 -24.07
N ALA A 548 -4.09 12.92 -23.15
CA ALA A 548 -4.01 14.33 -23.51
C ALA A 548 -2.63 14.62 -24.14
N GLU A 549 -2.51 15.74 -24.87
CA GLU A 549 -1.35 16.09 -25.69
C GLU A 549 0.01 15.84 -25.00
N PRO A 550 1.02 15.37 -25.76
CA PRO A 550 2.34 15.01 -25.22
C PRO A 550 3.02 16.20 -24.54
N VAL A 551 3.73 15.94 -23.43
CA VAL A 551 4.48 16.97 -22.70
C VAL A 551 5.61 17.50 -23.58
N THR A 552 5.45 18.72 -24.08
CA THR A 552 6.46 19.44 -24.85
C THR A 552 7.55 19.98 -23.91
N GLN A 553 8.53 19.13 -23.59
CA GLN A 553 9.75 19.41 -22.83
C GLN A 553 9.57 19.65 -21.31
N PRO A 554 10.55 19.20 -20.47
CA PRO A 554 10.59 19.58 -19.07
C PRO A 554 10.79 21.09 -18.96
N VAL A 555 10.01 21.75 -18.09
CA VAL A 555 10.16 23.18 -17.81
C VAL A 555 11.51 23.40 -17.13
N HIS A 556 12.52 23.80 -17.90
CA HIS A 556 13.81 24.28 -17.39
C HIS A 556 13.68 25.68 -16.77
N HIS A 557 12.74 25.91 -15.87
CA HIS A 557 12.67 27.15 -15.10
C HIS A 557 12.00 26.91 -13.74
N LEU A 558 12.77 26.34 -12.81
CA LEU A 558 12.59 26.73 -11.41
C LEU A 558 13.32 28.06 -11.26
N GLY A 559 12.59 29.15 -11.48
CA GLY A 559 13.05 30.50 -11.17
C GLY A 559 13.40 30.61 -9.69
N ARG A 560 14.50 31.33 -9.41
CA ARG A 560 15.04 31.62 -8.07
C ARG A 560 14.01 32.24 -7.12
#